data_AF-A0A8J2I0M5-F1
#
_entry.id   AF-A0A8J2I0M5-F1
#
_cell.length_a   1.000
_cell.length_b   1.000
_cell.length_c   1.000
_cell.angle_alpha   90.00
_cell.angle_beta   90.00
_cell.angle_gamma   90.00
#
_symmetry.space_group_name_H-M   'P 1'
#
loop_
_entity.id
_entity.type
_entity.pdbx_description
1 polymer ?
#
loop_
_entity_poly.entity_id
_entity_poly.type
_entity_poly.pdbx_seq_one_letter_code
_entity_poly.pdbx_strand_id
1 'polypeptide(L)'
;MVFTHTPRYEIAVWSIFSYFSIWYDVAYISLRPHTLPGGKWHGPVFKPMVRWAAINNLYGEQAWNDNDTVLAAKANIGCFEANLHLIYLCQLVRAGGLSWTMGTSRISGRLTAQTVLFSLLAMAIQATKLSFYIAAQLTSERFREHTSSLPVWIWIHYSILFVSACAVVAFLNEISVGLTNNEAAQPPQASIAEKLPTQYLE
;
A
#
# COMPACT_ATOMS: atom_id res chain seq x y z
N MET A 1 23.48 -7.72 -15.18
CA MET A 1 22.15 -8.33 -15.45
C MET A 1 21.07 -7.30 -15.12
N VAL A 2 19.87 -7.37 -15.71
CA VAL A 2 18.82 -6.34 -15.55
C VAL A 2 17.72 -6.89 -14.65
N PHE A 3 17.36 -6.17 -13.57
CA PHE A 3 16.25 -6.55 -12.69
C PHE A 3 14.94 -6.63 -13.47
N THR A 4 14.14 -7.68 -13.24
CA THR A 4 12.87 -7.90 -13.96
C THR A 4 11.71 -8.13 -13.02
N HIS A 5 10.56 -7.56 -13.35
CA HIS A 5 9.30 -7.75 -12.65
C HIS A 5 8.24 -8.26 -13.63
N THR A 6 7.44 -9.22 -13.18
CA THR A 6 6.29 -9.71 -13.92
C THR A 6 5.04 -9.32 -13.13
N PRO A 7 4.34 -8.24 -13.51
CA PRO A 7 3.21 -7.74 -12.76
C PRO A 7 2.09 -8.76 -12.75
N ARG A 8 1.54 -9.02 -11.56
CA ARG A 8 0.33 -9.82 -11.40
C ARG A 8 -0.89 -8.95 -11.65
N TYR A 9 -1.79 -9.42 -12.51
CA TYR A 9 -3.00 -8.66 -12.87
C TYR A 9 -3.84 -8.33 -11.63
N GLU A 10 -3.94 -9.27 -10.69
CA GLU A 10 -4.71 -9.11 -9.46
C GLU A 10 -4.18 -7.97 -8.59
N ILE A 11 -2.86 -7.80 -8.52
CA ILE A 11 -2.20 -6.74 -7.74
C ILE A 11 -2.37 -5.37 -8.40
N ALA A 12 -2.38 -5.31 -9.73
CA ALA A 12 -2.68 -4.09 -10.46
C ALA A 12 -4.13 -3.64 -10.22
N VAL A 13 -5.10 -4.55 -10.36
CA VAL A 13 -6.52 -4.27 -10.07
C VAL A 13 -6.71 -3.88 -8.62
N TRP A 14 -6.07 -4.59 -7.69
CA TRP A 14 -6.10 -4.26 -6.27
C TRP A 14 -5.56 -2.86 -6.00
N SER A 15 -4.46 -2.47 -6.64
CA SER A 15 -3.86 -1.13 -6.47
C SER A 15 -4.77 -0.03 -6.99
N ILE A 16 -5.49 -0.27 -8.10
CA ILE A 16 -6.50 0.67 -8.61
C ILE A 16 -7.63 0.82 -7.58
N PHE A 17 -8.17 -0.29 -7.11
CA PHE A 17 -9.24 -0.29 -6.11
C PHE A 17 -8.81 0.39 -4.80
N SER A 18 -7.64 0.04 -4.26
CA SER A 18 -7.06 0.64 -3.06
C SER A 18 -6.87 2.14 -3.24
N TYR A 19 -6.33 2.59 -4.37
CA TYR A 19 -6.14 4.01 -4.64
C TYR A 19 -7.45 4.81 -4.48
N PHE A 20 -8.51 4.39 -5.18
CA PHE A 20 -9.80 5.10 -5.11
C PHE A 20 -10.46 4.98 -3.74
N SER A 21 -10.44 3.79 -3.14
CA SER A 21 -11.03 3.52 -1.83
C SER A 21 -10.38 4.38 -0.73
N ILE A 22 -9.04 4.43 -0.71
CA ILE A 22 -8.30 5.20 0.30
C ILE A 22 -8.50 6.71 0.06
N TRP A 23 -8.46 7.19 -1.18
CA TRP A 23 -8.70 8.60 -1.46
C TRP A 23 -10.12 9.05 -1.10
N TYR A 24 -11.11 8.17 -1.24
CA TYR A 24 -12.47 8.46 -0.79
C TYR A 24 -12.51 8.69 0.73
N ASP A 25 -11.83 7.85 1.51
CA ASP A 25 -11.69 8.00 2.96
C ASP A 25 -10.93 9.29 3.33
N VAL A 26 -9.81 9.56 2.66
CA VAL A 26 -9.00 10.78 2.89
C VAL A 26 -9.84 12.02 2.60
N ALA A 27 -10.53 12.07 1.46
CA ALA A 27 -11.39 13.19 1.11
C ALA A 27 -12.53 13.37 2.11
N TYR A 28 -13.16 12.29 2.58
CA TYR A 28 -14.21 12.36 3.59
C TYR A 28 -13.71 13.02 4.88
N ILE A 29 -12.51 12.68 5.35
CA ILE A 29 -11.95 13.18 6.60
C ILE A 29 -11.40 14.60 6.44
N SER A 30 -10.59 14.85 5.41
CA SER A 30 -9.90 16.13 5.23
C SER A 30 -10.82 17.29 4.85
N LEU A 31 -11.98 17.01 4.27
CA LEU A 31 -12.93 18.03 3.80
C LEU A 31 -14.07 18.28 4.80
N ARG A 32 -13.94 17.81 6.04
CA ARG A 32 -14.86 18.17 7.13
C ARG A 32 -14.76 19.67 7.43
N PRO A 33 -15.88 20.35 7.73
CA PRO A 33 -17.21 19.79 7.98
C PRO A 33 -18.08 19.61 6.70
N HIS A 34 -17.60 19.95 5.50
CA HIS A 34 -18.43 19.94 4.29
C HIS A 34 -18.91 18.54 3.84
N THR A 35 -18.26 17.49 4.33
CA THR A 35 -18.59 16.08 4.07
C THR A 35 -19.52 15.48 5.11
N LEU A 36 -19.69 16.11 6.28
CA LEU A 36 -20.60 15.68 7.34
C LEU A 36 -22.07 15.99 6.99
N PRO A 37 -23.05 15.34 7.63
CA PRO A 37 -24.47 15.63 7.42
C PRO A 37 -24.78 17.13 7.48
N GLY A 38 -25.51 17.65 6.49
CA GLY A 38 -25.77 19.09 6.35
C GLY A 38 -24.71 19.87 5.56
N GLY A 39 -23.56 19.26 5.26
CA GLY A 39 -22.50 19.87 4.45
C GLY A 39 -22.77 19.83 2.93
N LYS A 40 -22.16 20.76 2.18
CA LYS A 40 -22.32 20.91 0.72
C LYS A 40 -22.00 19.64 -0.07
N TRP A 41 -21.00 18.87 0.36
CA TRP A 41 -20.50 17.69 -0.36
C TRP A 41 -21.05 16.39 0.18
N HIS A 42 -21.81 16.46 1.27
CA HIS A 42 -22.43 15.31 1.91
C HIS A 42 -23.37 14.55 0.98
N GLY A 43 -24.40 15.22 0.47
CA GLY A 43 -25.42 14.62 -0.39
C GLY A 43 -24.89 13.98 -1.68
N PRO A 44 -24.06 14.66 -2.49
CA PRO A 44 -23.68 14.17 -3.81
C PRO A 44 -22.65 13.03 -3.79
N VAL A 45 -21.74 13.01 -2.82
CA VAL A 45 -20.59 12.08 -2.82
C VAL A 45 -20.54 11.23 -1.57
N PHE A 46 -20.71 11.83 -0.38
CA PHE A 46 -20.44 11.17 0.90
C PHE A 46 -21.67 10.61 1.62
N LYS A 47 -22.83 10.56 0.96
CA LYS A 47 -24.06 10.03 1.55
C LYS A 47 -23.92 8.62 2.14
N PRO A 48 -23.19 7.67 1.51
CA PRO A 48 -22.98 6.34 2.10
C PRO A 48 -22.22 6.38 3.44
N MET A 49 -21.37 7.41 3.65
CA MET A 49 -20.57 7.53 4.86
C MET A 49 -21.40 7.83 6.11
N VAL A 50 -22.67 8.24 6.00
CA VAL A 50 -23.56 8.37 7.17
C VAL A 50 -23.75 7.05 7.88
N ARG A 51 -24.00 5.97 7.14
CA ARG A 51 -24.20 4.65 7.75
C ARG A 51 -22.92 4.18 8.44
N TRP A 52 -21.79 4.46 7.83
CA TRP A 52 -20.47 4.17 8.39
C TRP A 52 -20.16 4.98 9.65
N ALA A 53 -20.45 6.27 9.63
CA ALA A 53 -20.33 7.17 10.76
C ALA A 53 -21.26 6.78 11.93
N ALA A 54 -22.43 6.21 11.65
CA ALA A 54 -23.35 5.71 12.66
C ALA A 54 -22.88 4.38 13.27
N ILE A 55 -22.16 3.57 12.49
CA ILE A 55 -21.63 2.26 12.92
C ILE A 55 -20.33 2.43 13.71
N ASN A 56 -19.51 3.40 13.32
CA ASN A 56 -18.16 3.59 13.83
C ASN A 56 -17.97 5.01 14.39
N ASN A 57 -17.68 5.09 15.68
CA ASN A 57 -17.56 6.34 16.44
C ASN A 57 -16.49 7.30 15.88
N LEU A 58 -15.51 6.80 15.12
CA LEU A 58 -14.45 7.61 14.52
C LEU A 58 -14.92 8.42 13.30
N TYR A 59 -15.89 7.91 12.55
CA TYR A 59 -16.33 8.55 11.30
C TYR A 59 -17.47 9.56 11.51
N GLY A 60 -18.01 9.63 12.73
CA GLY A 60 -19.07 10.54 13.14
C GLY A 60 -18.67 12.01 13.25
N GLU A 61 -19.70 12.85 13.35
CA GLU A 61 -19.57 14.29 13.65
C GLU A 61 -19.00 14.52 15.05
N GLN A 62 -19.29 13.64 16.01
CA GLN A 62 -18.72 13.71 17.36
C GLN A 62 -17.19 13.74 17.33
N ALA A 63 -16.54 12.87 16.55
CA ALA A 63 -15.09 12.84 16.42
C ALA A 63 -14.51 14.13 15.81
N TRP A 64 -15.28 14.83 14.96
CA TRP A 64 -14.89 16.14 14.45
C TRP A 64 -14.98 17.22 15.54
N ASN A 65 -16.08 17.24 16.29
CA ASN A 65 -16.29 18.21 17.38
C ASN A 65 -15.28 18.01 18.52
N ASP A 66 -14.88 16.77 18.78
CA ASP A 66 -13.88 16.41 19.80
C ASP A 66 -12.43 16.67 19.34
N ASN A 67 -12.22 17.20 18.13
CA ASN A 67 -10.90 17.42 17.51
C ASN A 67 -10.02 16.16 17.54
N ASP A 68 -10.61 15.02 17.14
CA ASP A 68 -9.94 13.74 17.19
C ASP A 68 -8.74 13.68 16.21
N THR A 69 -7.53 13.65 16.77
CA THR A 69 -6.27 13.61 16.03
C THR A 69 -5.97 12.26 15.37
N VAL A 70 -6.60 11.18 15.82
CA VAL A 70 -6.38 9.83 15.25
C VAL A 70 -6.91 9.77 13.83
N LEU A 71 -8.03 10.43 13.56
CA LEU A 71 -8.61 10.44 12.23
C LEU A 71 -7.76 11.24 11.24
N ALA A 72 -7.22 12.37 11.68
CA ALA A 72 -6.28 13.15 10.89
C ALA A 72 -5.00 12.35 10.59
N ALA A 73 -4.45 11.63 11.58
CA ALA A 73 -3.31 10.75 11.38
C ALA A 73 -3.63 9.62 10.37
N LYS A 74 -4.80 8.99 10.49
CA LYS A 74 -5.26 7.95 9.56
C LYS A 74 -5.38 8.49 8.13
N ALA A 75 -5.96 9.68 7.95
CA ALA A 75 -6.07 10.31 6.64
C ALA A 75 -4.70 10.64 6.04
N ASN A 76 -3.75 11.12 6.85
CA ASN A 76 -2.42 11.45 6.36
C ASN A 76 -1.62 10.20 5.90
N ILE A 77 -1.64 9.13 6.71
CA ILE A 77 -1.04 7.85 6.35
C ILE A 77 -1.72 7.27 5.10
N GLY A 78 -3.06 7.34 5.04
CA GLY A 78 -3.82 6.91 3.87
C GLY A 78 -3.48 7.68 2.60
N CYS A 79 -3.31 9.00 2.68
CA CYS A 79 -2.87 9.81 1.55
C CYS A 79 -1.52 9.34 1.02
N PHE A 80 -0.56 9.10 1.92
CA PHE A 80 0.75 8.59 1.51
C PHE A 80 0.66 7.20 0.85
N GLU A 81 -0.06 6.26 1.45
CA GLU A 81 -0.31 4.93 0.90
C GLU A 81 -0.97 4.97 -0.49
N ALA A 82 -2.00 5.80 -0.67
CA ALA A 82 -2.68 5.95 -1.95
C ALA A 82 -1.74 6.49 -3.03
N ASN A 83 -0.88 7.47 -2.70
CA ASN A 83 0.12 7.97 -3.64
C ASN A 83 1.12 6.88 -4.07
N LEU A 84 1.50 5.96 -3.17
CA LEU A 84 2.36 4.84 -3.53
C LEU A 84 1.69 3.87 -4.52
N HIS A 85 0.40 3.56 -4.32
CA HIS A 85 -0.37 2.78 -5.31
C HIS A 85 -0.44 3.49 -6.67
N LEU A 86 -0.64 4.81 -6.68
CA LEU A 86 -0.64 5.58 -7.92
C LEU A 86 0.72 5.56 -8.61
N ILE A 87 1.80 5.75 -7.86
CA ILE A 87 3.18 5.70 -8.37
C ILE A 87 3.48 4.32 -8.97
N TYR A 88 3.06 3.24 -8.31
CA TYR A 88 3.16 1.88 -8.85
C TYR A 88 2.45 1.76 -10.20
N LEU A 89 1.16 2.14 -10.27
CA LEU A 89 0.36 2.05 -11.49
C LEU A 89 0.93 2.89 -12.64
N CYS A 90 1.33 4.14 -12.36
CA CYS A 90 1.94 5.02 -13.34
C CYS A 90 3.25 4.44 -13.90
N GLN A 91 4.10 3.86 -13.05
CA GLN A 91 5.33 3.21 -13.51
C GLN A 91 5.06 1.94 -14.32
N LEU A 92 4.04 1.17 -13.93
CA LEU A 92 3.63 -0.03 -14.65
C LEU A 92 3.17 0.29 -16.07
N VAL A 93 2.37 1.34 -16.23
CA VAL A 93 1.94 1.83 -17.55
C VAL A 93 3.13 2.35 -18.36
N ARG A 94 4.00 3.17 -17.73
CA ARG A 94 5.18 3.75 -18.42
C ARG A 94 6.19 2.70 -18.87
N ALA A 95 6.34 1.61 -18.13
CA ALA A 95 7.24 0.51 -18.46
C ALA A 95 6.62 -0.50 -19.45
N GLY A 96 5.37 -0.29 -19.88
CA GLY A 96 4.64 -1.23 -20.74
C GLY A 96 4.21 -2.52 -20.03
N GLY A 97 4.24 -2.53 -18.69
CA GLY A 97 3.88 -3.69 -17.87
C GLY A 97 2.39 -3.87 -17.64
N LEU A 98 1.58 -2.85 -17.95
CA LEU A 98 0.12 -2.87 -17.90
C LEU A 98 -0.45 -2.30 -19.20
N SER A 99 -1.19 -3.12 -19.93
CA SER A 99 -1.93 -2.71 -21.12
C SER A 99 -3.35 -2.28 -20.75
N TRP A 100 -3.89 -1.34 -21.52
CA TRP A 100 -5.30 -0.94 -21.45
C TRP A 100 -6.27 -2.13 -21.67
N THR A 101 -5.83 -3.16 -22.39
CA THR A 101 -6.58 -4.40 -22.60
C THR A 101 -6.48 -5.40 -21.43
N MET A 102 -6.18 -4.92 -20.22
CA MET A 102 -6.05 -5.74 -18.99
C MET A 102 -4.97 -6.83 -19.05
N GLY A 103 -4.00 -6.72 -19.95
CA GLY A 103 -2.83 -7.60 -20.01
C GLY A 103 -1.67 -7.06 -19.17
N THR A 104 -0.96 -7.94 -18.46
CA THR A 104 0.32 -7.60 -17.85
C THR A 104 1.49 -8.13 -18.68
N SER A 105 2.61 -7.43 -18.66
CA SER A 105 3.82 -7.83 -19.40
C SER A 105 5.05 -7.67 -18.53
N ARG A 106 6.05 -8.52 -18.77
CA ARG A 106 7.31 -8.48 -18.03
C ARG A 106 8.02 -7.16 -18.33
N ILE A 107 8.43 -6.47 -17.29
CA ILE A 107 9.20 -5.22 -17.36
C ILE A 107 10.60 -5.44 -16.81
N SER A 108 11.57 -4.67 -17.29
CA SER A 108 12.96 -4.77 -16.86
C SER A 108 13.63 -3.40 -16.78
N GLY A 109 14.61 -3.26 -15.89
CA GLY A 109 15.40 -2.03 -15.74
C GLY A 109 15.42 -1.49 -14.31
N ARG A 110 16.07 -0.34 -14.15
CA ARG A 110 16.17 0.37 -12.86
C ARG A 110 14.81 0.87 -12.38
N LEU A 111 13.97 1.35 -13.31
CA LEU A 111 12.60 1.80 -13.01
C LEU A 111 11.76 0.65 -12.44
N THR A 112 11.99 -0.58 -12.91
CA THR A 112 11.32 -1.78 -12.42
C THR A 112 11.64 -2.09 -10.97
N ALA A 113 12.91 -1.99 -10.57
CA ALA A 113 13.29 -2.18 -9.17
C ALA A 113 12.62 -1.15 -8.25
N GLN A 114 12.55 0.12 -8.68
CA GLN A 114 11.83 1.17 -7.94
C GLN A 114 10.33 0.86 -7.84
N THR A 115 9.73 0.39 -8.93
CA THR A 115 8.30 0.00 -9.00
C THR A 115 7.97 -1.06 -7.95
N VAL A 116 8.81 -2.10 -7.84
CA VAL A 116 8.66 -3.16 -6.83
C VAL A 116 8.81 -2.60 -5.40
N LEU A 117 9.77 -1.71 -5.16
CA LEU A 117 9.96 -1.10 -3.84
C LEU A 117 8.78 -0.23 -3.39
N PHE A 118 8.23 0.60 -4.29
CA PHE A 118 7.05 1.41 -3.95
C PHE A 118 5.82 0.54 -3.67
N SER A 119 5.67 -0.57 -4.40
CA SER A 119 4.59 -1.53 -4.17
C SER A 119 4.75 -2.24 -2.83
N LEU A 120 5.96 -2.69 -2.51
CA LEU A 120 6.28 -3.28 -1.22
C LEU A 120 5.94 -2.31 -0.08
N LEU A 121 6.32 -1.04 -0.21
CA LEU A 121 6.04 -0.02 0.79
C LEU A 121 4.52 0.21 0.96
N ALA A 122 3.77 0.30 -0.14
CA ALA A 122 2.32 0.45 -0.10
C ALA A 122 1.65 -0.73 0.65
N MET A 123 2.01 -1.97 0.30
CA MET A 123 1.43 -3.17 0.91
C MET A 123 1.82 -3.31 2.39
N ALA A 124 3.06 -2.94 2.74
CA ALA A 124 3.51 -2.96 4.12
C ALA A 124 2.74 -1.94 4.97
N ILE A 125 2.57 -0.71 4.49
CA ILE A 125 1.79 0.32 5.19
C ILE A 125 0.34 -0.14 5.35
N GLN A 126 -0.28 -0.67 4.28
CA GLN A 126 -1.64 -1.17 4.32
C GLN A 126 -1.80 -2.28 5.36
N ALA A 127 -0.88 -3.26 5.38
CA ALA A 127 -0.88 -4.35 6.36
C ALA A 127 -0.69 -3.84 7.80
N THR A 128 0.24 -2.92 8.03
CA THR A 128 0.52 -2.36 9.36
C THR A 128 -0.66 -1.54 9.88
N LYS A 129 -1.19 -0.62 9.07
CA LYS A 129 -2.36 0.21 9.38
C LYS A 129 -3.55 -0.67 9.78
N LEU A 130 -3.78 -1.73 9.01
CA LEU A 130 -4.92 -2.60 9.22
C LEU A 130 -4.76 -3.50 10.44
N SER A 131 -3.55 -3.97 10.72
CA SER A 131 -3.24 -4.71 11.94
C SER A 131 -3.54 -3.87 13.19
N PHE A 132 -3.11 -2.60 13.21
CA PHE A 132 -3.44 -1.69 14.31
C PHE A 132 -4.93 -1.40 14.42
N TYR A 133 -5.60 -1.21 13.28
CA TYR A 133 -7.04 -0.94 13.28
C TYR A 133 -7.85 -2.11 13.83
N ILE A 134 -7.54 -3.34 13.41
CA ILE A 134 -8.19 -4.56 13.92
C ILE A 134 -7.92 -4.71 15.43
N ALA A 135 -6.67 -4.55 15.86
CA ALA A 135 -6.32 -4.63 17.29
C ALA A 135 -7.08 -3.59 18.12
N ALA A 136 -7.18 -2.35 17.62
CA ALA A 136 -7.95 -1.29 18.25
C ALA A 136 -9.45 -1.62 18.30
N GLN A 137 -10.01 -2.17 17.23
CA GLN A 137 -11.42 -2.55 17.15
C GLN A 137 -11.81 -3.65 18.15
N LEU A 138 -10.89 -4.59 18.43
CA LEU A 138 -11.10 -5.66 19.41
C LEU A 138 -10.96 -5.16 20.85
N THR A 139 -10.05 -4.22 21.11
CA THR A 139 -9.64 -3.84 22.48
C THR A 139 -10.25 -2.54 22.99
N SER A 140 -10.69 -1.63 22.11
CA SER A 140 -11.14 -0.29 22.47
C SER A 140 -12.58 -0.04 22.03
N GLU A 141 -13.43 0.39 22.97
CA GLU A 141 -14.82 0.79 22.68
C GLU A 141 -14.94 1.96 21.70
N ARG A 142 -13.88 2.77 21.61
CA ARG A 142 -13.78 3.89 20.67
C ARG A 142 -13.74 3.45 19.21
N PHE A 143 -13.10 2.31 18.92
CA PHE A 143 -12.96 1.77 17.56
C PHE A 143 -13.97 0.66 17.28
N ARG A 144 -14.66 0.17 18.32
CA ARG A 144 -15.63 -0.90 18.24
C ARG A 144 -16.86 -0.44 17.46
N GLU A 145 -17.31 -1.29 16.55
CA GLU A 145 -18.58 -1.09 15.88
C GLU A 145 -19.74 -1.57 16.75
N HIS A 146 -20.81 -0.77 16.82
CA HIS A 146 -21.96 -1.02 17.72
C HIS A 146 -23.14 -1.70 17.01
N THR A 147 -22.86 -2.53 16.00
CA THR A 147 -23.84 -3.13 15.09
C THR A 147 -23.59 -4.62 14.91
N SER A 148 -24.63 -5.36 14.51
CA SER A 148 -24.55 -6.80 14.16
C SER A 148 -23.63 -7.10 12.97
N SER A 149 -23.21 -6.09 12.21
CA SER A 149 -22.26 -6.25 11.10
C SER A 149 -20.79 -6.32 11.50
N LEU A 150 -20.45 -6.17 12.80
CA LEU A 150 -19.06 -6.21 13.27
C LEU A 150 -18.27 -7.45 12.78
N PRO A 151 -18.81 -8.70 12.82
CA PRO A 151 -18.07 -9.86 12.32
C PRO A 151 -17.74 -9.79 10.83
N VAL A 152 -18.65 -9.21 10.03
CA VAL A 152 -18.45 -9.05 8.58
C VAL A 152 -17.31 -8.07 8.32
N TRP A 153 -17.29 -6.94 9.02
CA TRP A 153 -16.22 -5.95 8.86
C TRP A 153 -14.88 -6.46 9.34
N ILE A 154 -14.84 -7.14 10.48
CA ILE A 154 -13.64 -7.83 10.96
C ILE A 154 -13.13 -8.80 9.89
N TRP A 155 -14.00 -9.62 9.30
CA TRP A 155 -13.61 -10.57 8.26
C TRP A 155 -13.06 -9.89 7.00
N ILE A 156 -13.68 -8.78 6.56
CA ILE A 156 -13.18 -7.97 5.45
C ILE A 156 -11.78 -7.42 5.77
N HIS A 157 -11.59 -6.83 6.95
CA HIS A 157 -10.29 -6.29 7.37
C HIS A 157 -9.22 -7.39 7.45
N TYR A 158 -9.51 -8.56 8.02
CA TYR A 158 -8.57 -9.67 8.04
C TYR A 158 -8.23 -10.19 6.63
N SER A 159 -9.20 -10.20 5.71
CA SER A 159 -8.97 -10.61 4.32
C SER A 159 -8.04 -9.64 3.59
N ILE A 160 -8.25 -8.34 3.76
CA ILE A 160 -7.37 -7.29 3.21
C ILE A 160 -5.96 -7.40 3.82
N LEU A 161 -5.85 -7.67 5.13
CA LEU A 161 -4.58 -7.84 5.82
C LEU A 161 -3.81 -9.04 5.26
N PHE A 162 -4.50 -10.17 5.08
CA PHE A 162 -3.92 -11.39 4.54
C PHE A 162 -3.37 -11.16 3.12
N VAL A 163 -4.17 -10.56 2.22
CA VAL A 163 -3.73 -10.24 0.86
C VAL A 163 -2.50 -9.32 0.86
N SER A 164 -2.52 -8.29 1.70
CA SER A 164 -1.40 -7.34 1.81
C SER A 164 -0.13 -8.01 2.33
N ALA A 165 -0.24 -8.88 3.35
CA ALA A 165 0.89 -9.64 3.89
C ALA A 165 1.48 -10.61 2.85
N CYS A 166 0.64 -11.34 2.11
CA CYS A 166 1.10 -12.20 1.02
C CYS A 166 1.79 -11.39 -0.09
N ALA A 167 1.28 -10.21 -0.43
CA ALA A 167 1.90 -9.33 -1.42
C ALA A 167 3.27 -8.82 -0.96
N VAL A 168 3.42 -8.45 0.31
CA VAL A 168 4.72 -8.09 0.92
C VAL A 168 5.74 -9.22 0.73
N VAL A 169 5.36 -10.45 1.08
CA VAL A 169 6.24 -11.62 0.91
C VAL A 169 6.61 -11.84 -0.56
N ALA A 170 5.65 -11.70 -1.48
CA ALA A 170 5.90 -11.87 -2.90
C ALA A 170 6.93 -10.84 -3.43
N PHE A 171 6.79 -9.57 -3.07
CA PHE A 171 7.75 -8.53 -3.48
C PHE A 171 9.12 -8.70 -2.83
N LEU A 172 9.19 -9.12 -1.57
CA LEU A 172 10.45 -9.43 -0.89
C LEU A 172 11.21 -10.60 -1.55
N ASN A 173 10.49 -11.63 -1.98
CA ASN A 173 11.07 -12.75 -2.71
C ASN A 173 11.63 -12.28 -4.07
N GLU A 174 10.91 -11.42 -4.78
CA GLU A 174 11.37 -10.88 -6.05
C GLU A 174 12.63 -10.01 -5.90
N ILE A 175 12.69 -9.19 -4.86
CA ILE A 175 13.88 -8.41 -4.51
C ILE A 175 15.06 -9.35 -4.20
N SER A 176 14.83 -10.36 -3.35
CA SER A 176 15.86 -11.34 -2.98
C SER A 176 16.46 -12.04 -4.21
N VAL A 177 15.60 -12.50 -5.13
CA VAL A 177 16.03 -13.12 -6.40
C VAL A 177 16.80 -12.12 -7.28
N GLY A 178 16.36 -10.86 -7.31
CA GLY A 178 17.06 -9.81 -8.03
C GLY A 178 18.46 -9.52 -7.47
N LEU A 179 18.67 -9.66 -6.16
CA LEU A 179 19.95 -9.46 -5.50
C LEU A 179 20.90 -10.65 -5.74
N THR A 180 20.44 -11.89 -5.54
CA THR A 180 21.27 -13.09 -5.73
C THR A 180 21.75 -13.24 -7.16
N ASN A 181 20.89 -12.93 -8.14
CA ASN A 181 21.27 -12.94 -9.56
C ASN A 181 22.33 -11.89 -9.91
N ASN A 182 22.43 -10.79 -9.16
CA ASN A 182 23.49 -9.80 -9.35
C ASN A 182 24.83 -10.26 -8.75
N GLU A 183 24.82 -10.92 -7.60
CA GLU A 183 26.03 -11.48 -6.98
C GLU A 183 26.65 -12.56 -7.88
N ALA A 184 25.84 -13.46 -8.44
CA ALA A 184 26.31 -14.50 -9.36
C ALA A 184 26.85 -13.96 -10.70
N ALA A 185 26.52 -12.71 -11.06
CA ALA A 185 26.96 -12.07 -12.29
C ALA A 185 28.22 -11.21 -12.12
N GLN A 186 28.70 -10.99 -10.88
CA GLN A 186 30.01 -10.38 -10.67
C GLN A 186 31.09 -11.42 -10.98
N PRO A 187 32.14 -11.08 -11.78
CA PRO A 187 33.28 -11.97 -11.93
C PRO A 187 33.85 -12.28 -10.54
N PRO A 188 34.36 -13.51 -10.30
CA PRO A 188 35.00 -13.82 -9.03
C PRO A 188 36.02 -12.72 -8.76
N GLN A 189 35.96 -12.12 -7.57
CA GLN A 189 36.94 -11.13 -7.16
C GLN A 189 38.31 -11.78 -7.34
N ALA A 190 39.07 -11.31 -8.34
CA ALA A 190 40.45 -11.75 -8.53
C ALA A 190 41.13 -11.57 -7.19
N SER A 191 41.57 -12.69 -6.60
CA SER A 191 42.17 -12.66 -5.27
C SER A 191 43.28 -11.61 -5.30
N ILE A 192 43.37 -10.81 -4.24
CA ILE A 192 44.37 -9.74 -4.11
C ILE A 192 45.81 -10.27 -4.33
N ALA A 193 46.02 -11.60 -4.25
CA ALA A 193 47.27 -12.28 -4.53
C ALA A 193 47.76 -12.20 -6.00
N GLU A 194 46.90 -11.88 -6.99
CA GLU A 194 47.32 -11.81 -8.40
C GLU A 194 47.83 -10.40 -8.82
N LYS A 195 47.83 -9.43 -7.90
CA LYS A 195 48.29 -8.04 -8.15
C LYS A 195 49.58 -7.67 -7.40
N LEU A 196 50.41 -8.65 -7.02
CA LEU A 196 51.77 -8.34 -6.60
C LEU A 196 52.68 -8.26 -7.83
N PRO A 197 53.24 -7.09 -8.16
CA PRO A 197 54.24 -7.01 -9.22
C PRO A 197 55.42 -7.92 -8.86
N THR A 198 55.86 -8.74 -9.80
CA THR A 198 57.01 -9.65 -9.73
C THR A 198 58.36 -8.97 -9.47
N GLN A 199 58.35 -7.69 -9.09
CA GLN A 199 59.53 -6.86 -8.85
C GLN A 199 60.16 -7.03 -7.45
N TYR A 200 59.66 -7.94 -6.61
CA TYR A 200 60.19 -8.23 -5.27
C TYR A 200 60.52 -9.72 -5.04
N LEU A 201 60.69 -10.50 -6.10
CA LEU A 201 61.07 -11.93 -6.04
C LEU A 201 62.45 -12.20 -6.63
N GLU A 202 63.43 -11.34 -6.33
CA GLU A 202 64.86 -11.63 -6.47
C GLU A 202 65.59 -11.42 -5.14
#